data_AF-A0A2I0IEX4-F1
#
_entry.id   AF-A0A2I0IEX4-F1
#
_cell.length_a   1.000
_cell.length_b   1.000
_cell.length_c   1.000
_cell.angle_alpha   90.00
_cell.angle_beta   90.00
_cell.angle_gamma   90.00
#
_symmetry.space_group_name_H-M   'P 1'
#
loop_
_entity.id
_entity.type
_entity.pdbx_description
1 polymer ?
#
loop_
_entity_poly.entity_id
_entity_poly.type
_entity_poly.pdbx_seq_one_letter_code
_entity_poly.pdbx_strand_id
1 'polypeptide(L)'
;MEGRSVSSKMEANGTDELKVPLLQPSNGGTTSAFPTVLDRDVRVRAVTFRVGGISCASCAVSIETAVGQLNGVESVAVSPLQGHAAVRYIPELISPQKIKEAIEDAGFTVSEFPEQDIAVCRFRVKGMACTSCSESVERALSTVDGVKKAVVGLALEEAKVHYDPNLTDTAHILEAVEDAGFGAELITA
;
A
#
# COMPACT_ATOMS: atom_id res chain seq x y z
N MET A 1 30.22 34.50 -65.12
CA MET A 1 28.90 35.17 -65.02
C MET A 1 28.12 34.40 -63.97
N GLU A 2 28.19 34.90 -62.74
CA GLU A 2 27.03 35.46 -61.99
C GLU A 2 26.20 34.33 -61.36
N GLY A 3 25.77 34.34 -60.10
CA GLY A 3 25.75 35.30 -58.99
C GLY A 3 24.97 34.57 -57.87
N ARG A 4 25.47 34.58 -56.63
CA ARG A 4 24.86 35.25 -55.45
C ARG A 4 23.38 34.97 -55.15
N SER A 5 23.16 34.51 -53.91
CA SER A 5 22.13 34.98 -52.96
C SER A 5 20.67 34.56 -53.25
N VAL A 6 19.72 34.34 -52.33
CA VAL A 6 19.60 34.40 -50.86
C VAL A 6 18.26 33.72 -50.48
N SER A 7 18.24 33.09 -49.30
CA SER A 7 17.20 33.12 -48.26
C SER A 7 15.68 33.07 -48.56
N SER A 8 15.05 32.08 -47.92
CA SER A 8 13.85 32.17 -47.05
C SER A 8 12.43 32.31 -47.61
N LYS A 9 11.60 31.28 -47.34
CA LYS A 9 10.28 31.25 -46.64
C LYS A 9 9.62 29.88 -46.93
N MET A 10 9.30 29.04 -45.93
CA MET A 10 8.11 29.02 -45.03
C MET A 10 6.80 28.64 -45.75
N GLU A 11 5.95 27.90 -45.00
CA GLU A 11 4.52 27.54 -45.22
C GLU A 11 4.34 26.22 -46.04
N ALA A 12 3.91 25.06 -45.49
CA ALA A 12 2.64 24.66 -44.85
C ALA A 12 1.40 24.98 -45.72
N ASN A 13 0.32 24.20 -45.85
CA ASN A 13 -0.15 22.84 -45.53
C ASN A 13 -1.52 22.75 -46.27
N GLY A 14 -2.03 21.57 -46.57
CA GLY A 14 -3.48 21.37 -46.72
C GLY A 14 -3.95 20.74 -48.03
N THR A 15 -4.19 19.44 -47.96
CA THR A 15 -5.22 18.75 -48.75
C THR A 15 -5.87 17.73 -47.83
N ASP A 16 -7.16 17.85 -47.57
CA ASP A 16 -8.11 16.83 -48.03
C ASP A 16 -9.54 17.32 -47.73
N GLU A 17 -10.29 17.48 -48.80
CA GLU A 17 -11.73 17.69 -48.77
C GLU A 17 -12.37 16.37 -48.39
N LEU A 18 -13.38 16.36 -47.51
CA LEU A 18 -14.56 15.54 -47.76
C LEU A 18 -15.77 16.07 -46.96
N LYS A 19 -16.87 16.05 -47.70
CA LYS A 19 -18.13 16.75 -47.51
C LYS A 19 -19.18 15.77 -47.02
N VAL A 20 -19.91 16.09 -45.95
CA VAL A 20 -21.29 15.62 -45.71
C VAL A 20 -22.04 16.60 -44.80
N PRO A 21 -23.25 17.06 -45.17
CA PRO A 21 -24.13 17.75 -44.25
C PRO A 21 -25.44 16.98 -43.98
N LEU A 22 -26.09 17.40 -42.87
CA LEU A 22 -27.51 17.31 -42.50
C LEU A 22 -27.96 16.24 -41.47
N LEU A 23 -27.97 16.70 -40.20
CA LEU A 23 -29.10 16.81 -39.26
C LEU A 23 -30.10 15.62 -39.09
N GLN A 24 -30.02 15.00 -37.89
CA GLN A 24 -31.05 14.68 -36.85
C GLN A 24 -32.57 14.64 -37.21
N PRO A 25 -33.47 13.89 -36.49
CA PRO A 25 -33.43 13.68 -35.03
C PRO A 25 -34.00 12.35 -34.45
N SER A 26 -33.79 12.20 -33.13
CA SER A 26 -34.61 11.56 -32.09
C SER A 26 -35.23 10.18 -32.35
N ASN A 27 -34.91 9.20 -31.49
CA ASN A 27 -35.88 8.30 -30.82
C ASN A 27 -35.21 7.44 -29.75
N GLY A 28 -35.78 7.44 -28.54
CA GLY A 28 -35.66 6.33 -27.59
C GLY A 28 -34.60 6.48 -26.52
N GLY A 29 -34.90 7.26 -25.48
CA GLY A 29 -34.26 7.07 -24.19
C GLY A 29 -34.55 5.66 -23.68
N THR A 30 -33.51 4.84 -23.54
CA THR A 30 -33.48 3.71 -22.62
C THR A 30 -32.05 3.62 -22.13
N THR A 31 -31.89 4.14 -20.92
CA THR A 31 -31.04 3.59 -19.85
C THR A 31 -30.23 2.36 -20.26
N SER A 32 -28.94 2.55 -20.49
CA SER A 32 -27.96 1.55 -20.08
C SER A 32 -26.95 2.26 -19.21
N ALA A 33 -27.13 2.02 -17.91
CA ALA A 33 -26.27 2.45 -16.85
C ALA A 33 -24.81 2.31 -17.27
N PHE A 34 -24.08 3.43 -17.23
CA PHE A 34 -22.74 3.35 -16.70
C PHE A 34 -22.89 2.68 -15.32
N PRO A 35 -22.31 1.49 -15.07
CA PRO A 35 -22.09 1.15 -13.69
C PRO A 35 -21.03 2.14 -13.24
N THR A 36 -21.47 3.25 -12.62
CA THR A 36 -20.71 3.91 -11.57
C THR A 36 -20.57 2.83 -10.49
N VAL A 37 -19.58 1.95 -10.67
CA VAL A 37 -19.25 0.97 -9.65
C VAL A 37 -18.80 1.80 -8.49
N LEU A 38 -19.66 1.78 -7.49
CA LEU A 38 -19.58 2.44 -6.22
C LEU A 38 -18.12 2.49 -5.77
N ASP A 39 -17.66 3.73 -5.60
CA ASP A 39 -16.78 4.19 -4.54
C ASP A 39 -17.13 3.42 -3.26
N ARG A 40 -16.53 2.23 -3.14
CA ARG A 40 -16.48 1.45 -1.92
C ARG A 40 -15.12 1.77 -1.36
N ASP A 41 -15.10 2.06 -0.08
CA ASP A 41 -13.91 2.28 0.75
C ASP A 41 -12.99 1.04 0.64
N VAL A 42 -12.27 0.91 -0.47
CA VAL A 42 -11.33 -0.18 -0.68
C VAL A 42 -10.12 0.18 0.17
N ARG A 43 -9.88 -0.62 1.21
CA ARG A 43 -8.77 -0.38 2.14
C ARG A 43 -7.44 -0.65 1.44
N VAL A 44 -6.91 0.35 0.75
CA VAL A 44 -5.60 0.30 0.13
C VAL A 44 -4.52 0.41 1.19
N ARG A 45 -3.50 -0.43 1.08
CA ARG A 45 -2.35 -0.50 1.98
C ARG A 45 -1.06 -0.38 1.22
N ALA A 46 -0.04 0.15 1.86
CA ALA A 46 1.30 0.22 1.29
C ALA A 46 2.22 -0.80 1.97
N VAL A 47 3.02 -1.51 1.20
CA VAL A 47 4.12 -2.34 1.68
C VAL A 47 5.38 -1.98 0.91
N THR A 48 6.51 -1.94 1.62
CA THR A 48 7.82 -1.74 1.01
C THR A 48 8.63 -3.02 1.11
N PHE A 49 9.19 -3.45 -0.02
CA PHE A 49 10.08 -4.60 -0.10
C PHE A 49 11.51 -4.16 -0.36
N ARG A 50 12.48 -4.85 0.25
CA ARG A 50 13.88 -4.76 -0.18
C ARG A 50 14.07 -5.68 -1.38
N VAL A 51 14.57 -5.14 -2.48
CA VAL A 51 14.86 -5.90 -3.69
C VAL A 51 16.36 -5.91 -3.92
N GLY A 52 16.96 -7.10 -3.86
CA GLY A 52 18.33 -7.36 -4.23
C GLY A 52 18.50 -7.51 -5.74
N GLY A 53 19.65 -7.06 -6.26
CA GLY A 53 19.97 -7.19 -7.68
C GLY A 53 19.32 -6.15 -8.59
N ILE A 54 18.58 -5.19 -8.04
CA ILE A 54 18.00 -4.08 -8.83
C ILE A 54 19.04 -3.00 -9.11
N SER A 55 19.90 -3.24 -10.09
CA SER A 55 20.99 -2.33 -10.46
C SER A 55 20.70 -1.49 -11.71
N CYS A 56 19.58 -1.75 -12.40
CA CYS A 56 19.27 -1.12 -13.69
C CYS A 56 17.81 -0.66 -13.76
N ALA A 57 17.55 0.41 -14.51
CA ALA A 57 16.21 0.92 -14.77
C ALA A 57 15.29 -0.14 -15.42
N SER A 58 15.84 -1.00 -16.27
CA SER A 58 15.08 -2.09 -16.89
C SER A 58 14.59 -3.13 -15.87
N CYS A 59 15.34 -3.35 -14.79
CA CYS A 59 14.93 -4.25 -13.71
C CYS A 59 13.72 -3.70 -12.94
N ALA A 60 13.66 -2.38 -12.72
CA ALA A 60 12.49 -1.74 -12.11
C ALA A 60 11.24 -1.96 -12.95
N VAL A 61 11.32 -1.73 -14.27
CA VAL A 61 10.18 -1.92 -15.17
C VAL A 61 9.68 -3.36 -15.17
N SER A 62 10.59 -4.35 -15.14
CA SER A 62 10.20 -5.76 -15.04
C SER A 62 9.43 -6.06 -13.75
N ILE A 63 9.88 -5.54 -12.61
CA ILE A 63 9.22 -5.71 -11.31
C ILE A 63 7.86 -5.00 -11.31
N GLU A 64 7.81 -3.76 -11.79
CA GLU A 64 6.57 -2.97 -11.88
C GLU A 64 5.52 -3.68 -12.76
N THR A 65 5.97 -4.28 -13.87
CA THR A 65 5.09 -5.04 -14.76
C THR A 65 4.61 -6.33 -14.12
N ALA A 66 5.49 -7.09 -13.47
CA ALA A 66 5.14 -8.36 -12.82
C ALA A 66 4.15 -8.14 -11.66
N VAL A 67 4.41 -7.16 -10.81
CA VAL A 67 3.58 -6.85 -9.64
C VAL A 67 2.30 -6.11 -10.04
N GLY A 68 2.37 -5.19 -11.00
CA GLY A 68 1.21 -4.42 -11.47
C GLY A 68 0.16 -5.24 -12.21
N GLN A 69 0.49 -6.45 -12.68
CA GLN A 69 -0.47 -7.39 -13.28
C GLN A 69 -1.25 -8.22 -12.26
N LEU A 70 -0.86 -8.18 -10.98
CA LEU A 70 -1.52 -8.94 -9.92
C LEU A 70 -2.88 -8.32 -9.58
N ASN A 71 -3.91 -9.16 -9.53
CA ASN A 71 -5.23 -8.74 -9.08
C ASN A 71 -5.18 -8.33 -7.59
N GLY A 72 -5.52 -7.08 -7.31
CA GLY A 72 -5.45 -6.49 -5.97
C GLY A 72 -4.29 -5.52 -5.77
N VAL A 73 -3.39 -5.33 -6.74
CA VAL A 73 -2.39 -4.25 -6.72
C VAL A 73 -2.99 -2.99 -7.36
N GLU A 74 -2.97 -1.88 -6.63
CA GLU A 74 -3.41 -0.57 -7.12
C GLU A 74 -2.28 0.16 -7.84
N SER A 75 -1.07 0.16 -7.26
CA SER A 75 0.10 0.76 -7.89
C SER A 75 1.39 0.23 -7.29
N VAL A 76 2.46 0.30 -8.07
CA VAL A 76 3.80 -0.12 -7.69
C VAL A 76 4.79 0.97 -8.10
N ALA A 77 5.74 1.26 -7.23
CA ALA A 77 6.79 2.23 -7.44
C ALA A 77 8.12 1.61 -7.02
N VAL A 78 9.03 1.46 -7.97
CA VAL A 78 10.31 0.80 -7.72
C VAL A 78 11.44 1.82 -7.76
N SER A 79 12.32 1.75 -6.77
CA SER A 79 13.47 2.63 -6.61
C SER A 79 14.78 1.83 -6.69
N PRO A 80 15.41 1.71 -7.87
CA PRO A 80 16.71 1.03 -8.03
C PRO A 80 17.80 1.59 -7.12
N LEU A 81 17.77 2.91 -6.87
CA LEU A 81 18.77 3.59 -6.07
C LEU A 81 18.75 3.15 -4.60
N GLN A 82 17.56 3.08 -3.99
CA GLN A 82 17.42 2.58 -2.62
C GLN A 82 17.36 1.04 -2.55
N GLY A 83 17.13 0.37 -3.68
CA GLY A 83 16.88 -1.07 -3.71
C GLY A 83 15.55 -1.45 -3.09
N HIS A 84 14.53 -0.61 -3.24
CA HIS A 84 13.20 -0.81 -2.64
C HIS A 84 12.09 -0.84 -3.69
N ALA A 85 11.05 -1.63 -3.44
CA ALA A 85 9.81 -1.62 -4.19
C ALA A 85 8.64 -1.30 -3.24
N ALA A 86 8.00 -0.16 -3.43
CA ALA A 86 6.79 0.23 -2.69
C ALA A 86 5.57 -0.20 -3.50
N VAL A 87 4.67 -0.95 -2.88
CA VAL A 87 3.47 -1.51 -3.52
C VAL A 87 2.24 -1.09 -2.73
N ARG A 88 1.29 -0.44 -3.40
CA ARG A 88 -0.06 -0.20 -2.89
C ARG A 88 -0.97 -1.34 -3.33
N TYR A 89 -1.57 -2.03 -2.37
CA TYR A 89 -2.35 -3.24 -2.58
C TYR A 89 -3.58 -3.29 -1.68
N ILE A 90 -4.51 -4.16 -2.05
CA ILE A 90 -5.76 -4.40 -1.34
C ILE A 90 -5.60 -5.72 -0.57
N PRO A 91 -5.52 -5.69 0.77
CA PRO A 91 -5.26 -6.86 1.60
C PRO A 91 -6.38 -7.92 1.51
N GLU A 92 -7.59 -7.51 1.11
CA GLU A 92 -8.72 -8.42 0.90
C GLU A 92 -8.57 -9.28 -0.37
N LEU A 93 -7.75 -8.83 -1.33
CA LEU A 93 -7.56 -9.52 -2.60
C LEU A 93 -6.20 -10.22 -2.68
N ILE A 94 -5.15 -9.61 -2.13
CA ILE A 94 -3.79 -10.12 -2.22
C ILE A 94 -3.02 -9.91 -0.91
N SER A 95 -2.25 -10.92 -0.51
CA SER A 95 -1.36 -10.84 0.66
C SER A 95 0.03 -10.34 0.26
N PRO A 96 0.78 -9.69 1.17
CA PRO A 96 2.15 -9.28 0.91
C PRO A 96 3.07 -10.45 0.55
N GLN A 97 2.78 -11.66 1.04
CA GLN A 97 3.48 -12.89 0.67
C GLN A 97 3.33 -13.23 -0.82
N LYS A 98 2.12 -13.12 -1.40
CA LYS A 98 1.93 -13.34 -2.84
C LYS A 98 2.65 -12.31 -3.69
N ILE A 99 2.69 -11.05 -3.23
CA ILE A 99 3.43 -9.99 -3.91
C ILE A 99 4.93 -10.30 -3.88
N LYS A 100 5.43 -10.77 -2.73
CA LYS A 100 6.80 -11.25 -2.57
C LYS A 100 7.14 -12.37 -3.56
N GLU A 101 6.29 -13.41 -3.62
CA GLU A 101 6.46 -14.54 -4.53
C GLU A 101 6.52 -14.10 -6.01
N ALA A 102 5.68 -13.14 -6.42
CA ALA A 102 5.69 -12.61 -7.78
C ALA A 102 7.01 -11.89 -8.13
N ILE A 103 7.62 -11.20 -7.16
CA ILE A 103 8.93 -10.56 -7.34
C ILE A 103 10.04 -11.62 -7.45
N GLU A 104 9.93 -12.71 -6.69
CA GLU A 104 10.87 -13.84 -6.75
C GLU A 104 10.76 -14.62 -8.06
N ASP A 105 9.55 -14.83 -8.58
CA ASP A 105 9.29 -15.47 -9.88
C ASP A 105 9.85 -14.65 -11.06
N ALA A 106 9.86 -13.31 -10.91
CA ALA A 106 10.53 -12.40 -11.84
C ALA A 106 12.08 -12.48 -11.77
N GLY A 107 12.65 -13.30 -10.89
CA GLY A 107 14.08 -13.57 -10.78
C GLY A 107 14.84 -12.63 -9.84
N PHE A 108 14.12 -11.88 -8.98
CA PHE A 108 14.74 -10.95 -8.03
C PHE A 108 14.74 -11.52 -6.62
N THR A 109 15.83 -11.30 -5.88
CA THR A 109 15.85 -11.63 -4.46
C THR A 109 15.09 -10.56 -3.71
N VAL A 110 14.07 -10.94 -2.94
CA VAL A 110 13.28 -9.98 -2.17
C VAL A 110 13.34 -10.33 -0.69
N SER A 111 13.41 -9.31 0.15
CA SER A 111 13.28 -9.43 1.59
C SER A 111 12.24 -8.44 2.06
N GLU A 112 11.41 -8.85 3.02
CA GLU A 112 10.45 -7.93 3.62
C GLU A 112 11.22 -6.79 4.30
N PHE A 113 10.89 -5.55 3.97
CA PHE A 113 11.37 -4.42 4.75
C PHE A 113 10.45 -4.35 5.99
N PRO A 114 10.98 -4.56 7.22
CA PRO A 114 10.14 -4.64 8.42
C PRO A 114 9.51 -3.30 8.83
N GLU A 115 9.70 -2.24 8.06
CA GLU A 115 9.16 -0.89 8.30
C GLU A 115 7.71 -0.74 7.79
N GLN A 116 6.92 -1.82 7.75
CA GLN A 116 5.49 -1.75 7.43
C GLN A 116 4.81 -0.89 8.50
N ASP A 117 4.56 0.37 8.14
CA ASP A 117 3.78 1.40 8.85
C ASP A 117 3.68 1.18 10.37
N ILE A 118 4.81 1.03 11.10
CA ILE A 118 4.72 0.61 12.51
C ILE A 118 4.14 1.77 13.33
N ALA A 119 2.85 1.67 13.64
CA ALA A 119 2.16 2.55 14.56
C ALA A 119 2.52 2.18 16.01
N VAL A 120 2.41 3.16 16.90
CA VAL A 120 2.77 2.99 18.30
C VAL A 120 1.63 3.50 19.16
N CYS A 121 0.94 2.58 19.82
CA CYS A 121 -0.04 2.95 20.84
C CYS A 121 0.51 2.74 22.25
N ARG A 122 -0.04 3.51 23.18
CA ARG A 122 0.23 3.43 24.62
C ARG A 122 -1.08 3.39 25.37
N PHE A 123 -1.19 2.50 26.33
CA PHE A 123 -2.38 2.35 27.16
C PHE A 123 -2.01 1.99 28.59
N ARG A 124 -2.87 2.39 29.54
CA ARG A 124 -2.76 2.02 30.94
C ARG A 124 -3.41 0.65 31.16
N VAL A 125 -2.75 -0.22 31.91
CA VAL A 125 -3.24 -1.56 32.23
C VAL A 125 -3.60 -1.62 33.70
N LYS A 126 -4.88 -1.85 34.00
CA LYS A 126 -5.44 -1.97 35.35
C LYS A 126 -5.40 -3.42 35.80
N GLY A 127 -5.14 -3.63 37.10
CA GLY A 127 -5.13 -4.97 37.72
C GLY A 127 -3.78 -5.69 37.68
N MET A 128 -2.71 -5.02 37.22
CA MET A 128 -1.35 -5.57 37.35
C MET A 128 -0.80 -5.34 38.76
N ALA A 129 -0.69 -6.40 39.56
CA ALA A 129 -0.15 -6.32 40.93
C ALA A 129 1.22 -6.99 41.10
N CYS A 130 1.68 -7.76 40.11
CA CYS A 130 2.96 -8.47 40.17
C CYS A 130 3.63 -8.57 38.79
N THR A 131 4.93 -8.87 38.78
CA THR A 131 5.72 -9.03 37.55
C THR A 131 5.12 -10.09 36.62
N SER A 132 4.59 -11.18 37.18
CA SER A 132 3.96 -12.24 36.40
C SER A 132 2.69 -11.76 35.69
N CYS A 133 1.94 -10.80 36.23
CA CYS A 133 0.81 -10.18 35.53
C CYS A 133 1.28 -9.40 34.30
N SER A 134 2.33 -8.57 34.44
CA SER A 134 2.87 -7.82 33.29
C SER A 134 3.41 -8.73 32.19
N GLU A 135 4.05 -9.85 32.56
CA GLU A 135 4.52 -10.84 31.57
C GLU A 135 3.35 -11.55 30.87
N SER A 136 2.26 -11.86 31.58
CA SER A 136 1.06 -12.45 30.97
C SER A 136 0.41 -11.52 29.97
N VAL A 137 0.31 -10.22 30.29
CA VAL A 137 -0.21 -9.19 29.38
C VAL A 137 0.70 -9.05 28.15
N GLU A 138 2.02 -8.99 28.34
CA GLU A 138 2.98 -8.89 27.23
C GLU A 138 2.90 -10.10 26.30
N ARG A 139 2.71 -11.31 26.86
CA ARG A 139 2.49 -12.53 26.07
C ARG A 139 1.19 -12.48 25.29
N ALA A 140 0.08 -12.09 25.91
CA ALA A 140 -1.20 -11.94 25.23
C ALA A 140 -1.10 -10.97 24.04
N LEU A 141 -0.51 -9.80 24.26
CA LEU A 141 -0.27 -8.81 23.21
C LEU A 141 0.62 -9.33 22.08
N SER A 142 1.63 -10.13 22.40
CA SER A 142 2.54 -10.71 21.40
C SER A 142 1.88 -11.80 20.54
N THR A 143 0.72 -12.33 20.95
CA THR A 143 -0.07 -13.29 20.16
C THR A 143 -1.07 -12.62 19.22
N VAL A 144 -1.28 -11.32 19.35
CA VAL A 144 -2.19 -10.56 18.46
C VAL A 144 -1.53 -10.40 17.10
N ASP A 145 -2.23 -10.84 16.05
CA ASP A 145 -1.81 -10.63 14.67
C ASP A 145 -1.55 -9.15 14.40
N GLY A 146 -0.39 -8.83 13.83
CA GLY A 146 0.00 -7.44 13.56
C GLY A 146 0.81 -6.76 14.65
N VAL A 147 0.84 -7.28 15.89
CA VAL A 147 1.76 -6.76 16.92
C VAL A 147 3.19 -7.21 16.60
N LYS A 148 4.09 -6.23 16.46
CA LYS A 148 5.52 -6.49 16.20
C LYS A 148 6.34 -6.53 17.48
N LYS A 149 5.97 -5.70 18.45
CA LYS A 149 6.65 -5.62 19.75
C LYS A 149 5.71 -5.03 20.80
N ALA A 150 5.54 -5.71 21.91
CA ALA A 150 4.89 -5.18 23.10
C ALA A 150 5.91 -5.04 24.23
N VAL A 151 5.80 -3.99 25.03
CA VAL A 151 6.58 -3.80 26.26
C VAL A 151 5.62 -3.31 27.34
N VAL A 152 5.56 -4.04 28.46
CA VAL A 152 4.67 -3.69 29.58
C VAL A 152 5.48 -3.28 30.80
N GLY A 153 5.25 -2.06 31.30
CA GLY A 153 5.91 -1.51 32.48
C GLY A 153 5.03 -1.57 33.71
N LEU A 154 5.30 -2.50 34.62
CA LEU A 154 4.55 -2.64 35.89
C LEU A 154 4.59 -1.36 36.74
N ALA A 155 5.74 -0.68 36.83
CA ALA A 155 5.91 0.51 37.65
C ALA A 155 5.10 1.73 37.18
N LEU A 156 4.80 1.81 35.88
CA LEU A 156 4.02 2.90 35.28
C LEU A 156 2.57 2.48 34.98
N GLU A 157 2.28 1.19 35.18
CA GLU A 157 1.04 0.52 34.77
C GLU A 157 0.73 0.79 33.29
N GLU A 158 1.76 0.83 32.44
CA GLU A 158 1.64 1.26 31.04
C GLU A 158 2.20 0.20 30.11
N ALA A 159 1.49 -0.07 29.01
CA ALA A 159 1.98 -0.86 27.90
C ALA A 159 2.26 0.04 26.69
N LYS A 160 3.37 -0.23 26.01
CA LYS A 160 3.72 0.36 24.72
C LYS A 160 3.74 -0.76 23.67
N VAL A 161 2.94 -0.60 22.63
CA VAL A 161 2.80 -1.60 21.58
C VAL A 161 3.15 -0.99 20.24
N HIS A 162 4.09 -1.63 19.56
CA HIS A 162 4.41 -1.41 18.16
C HIS A 162 3.61 -2.42 17.34
N TYR A 163 2.72 -1.92 16.50
CA TYR A 163 1.84 -2.75 15.70
C TYR A 163 1.76 -2.22 14.28
N ASP A 164 1.37 -3.11 13.38
CA ASP A 164 1.05 -2.75 12.01
C ASP A 164 -0.43 -2.35 11.94
N PRO A 165 -0.78 -1.07 11.68
CA PRO A 165 -2.14 -0.55 11.57
C PRO A 165 -2.89 -1.16 10.39
N ASN A 166 -2.17 -1.87 9.52
CA ASN A 166 -2.77 -2.73 8.55
C ASN A 166 -3.29 -4.01 9.23
N LEU A 167 -2.49 -4.72 9.98
CA LEU A 167 -2.93 -6.03 10.47
C LEU A 167 -3.87 -5.92 11.67
N THR A 168 -3.75 -4.88 12.49
CA THR A 168 -4.55 -4.69 13.70
C THR A 168 -4.73 -3.20 14.01
N ASP A 169 -5.67 -2.88 14.89
CA ASP A 169 -5.91 -1.52 15.36
C ASP A 169 -5.91 -1.48 16.89
N THR A 170 -5.90 -0.27 17.45
CA THR A 170 -5.83 -0.09 18.91
C THR A 170 -7.00 -0.75 19.65
N ALA A 171 -8.20 -0.80 19.06
CA ALA A 171 -9.34 -1.40 19.74
C ALA A 171 -9.15 -2.92 19.89
N HIS A 172 -8.68 -3.58 18.82
CA HIS A 172 -8.41 -5.02 18.85
C HIS A 172 -7.25 -5.36 19.80
N ILE A 173 -6.24 -4.49 19.89
CA ILE A 173 -5.14 -4.64 20.87
C ILE A 173 -5.67 -4.52 22.30
N LEU A 174 -6.59 -3.60 22.59
CA LEU A 174 -7.20 -3.43 23.91
C LEU A 174 -8.07 -4.64 24.28
N GLU A 175 -8.88 -5.13 23.35
CA GLU A 175 -9.72 -6.33 23.51
C GLU A 175 -8.89 -7.54 23.95
N ALA A 176 -7.73 -7.77 23.32
CA ALA A 176 -6.83 -8.86 23.69
C ALA A 176 -6.31 -8.79 25.15
N VAL A 177 -6.22 -7.58 25.72
CA VAL A 177 -5.84 -7.38 27.14
C VAL A 177 -7.02 -7.67 28.06
N GLU A 178 -8.23 -7.31 27.64
CA GLU A 178 -9.48 -7.61 28.35
C GLU A 178 -9.77 -9.11 28.39
N ASP A 179 -9.54 -9.83 27.28
CA ASP A 179 -9.62 -11.30 27.22
C ASP A 179 -8.59 -11.98 28.13
N ALA A 180 -7.43 -11.34 28.36
CA ALA A 180 -6.44 -11.80 29.33
C ALA A 180 -6.85 -11.53 30.80
N GLY A 181 -7.98 -10.85 31.03
CA GLY A 181 -8.55 -10.56 32.34
C GLY A 181 -8.05 -9.25 32.97
N PHE A 182 -7.48 -8.34 32.18
CA PHE A 182 -6.96 -7.06 32.64
C PHE A 182 -7.73 -5.90 32.02
N GLY A 183 -7.89 -4.79 32.74
CA GLY A 183 -8.50 -3.60 32.16
C GLY A 183 -7.48 -2.80 31.35
N ALA A 184 -7.86 -2.28 30.17
CA ALA A 184 -6.99 -1.43 29.37
C ALA A 184 -7.64 -0.07 29.06
N GLU A 185 -6.86 1.01 29.12
CA GLU A 185 -7.34 2.36 28.82
C GLU A 185 -6.34 3.10 27.93
N LEU A 186 -6.78 3.48 26.73
CA LEU A 186 -5.92 4.12 25.73
C LEU A 186 -5.42 5.50 26.22
N ILE A 187 -4.11 5.73 26.10
CA ILE A 187 -3.47 7.02 26.40
C ILE A 187 -3.15 7.76 25.11
N THR A 188 -2.56 7.07 24.14
CA THR A 188 -2.16 7.64 22.84
C THR A 188 -2.16 6.55 21.77
N ALA A 189 -2.57 6.89 20.55
CA ALA A 189 -2.55 6.05 19.36
C ALA A 189 -1.74 6.72 18.25
#